data_AF-Q47UM3-F1
#
_entry.id   AF-Q47UM3-F1
#
_cell.length_a   1.000
_cell.length_b   1.000
_cell.length_c   1.000
_cell.angle_alpha   90.00
_cell.angle_beta   90.00
_cell.angle_gamma   90.00
#
_symmetry.space_group_name_H-M   'P 1'
#
loop_
_entity.id
_entity.type
_entity.pdbx_description
1 polymer ?
#
loop_
_entity_poly.entity_id
_entity_poly.type
_entity_poly.pdbx_seq_one_letter_code
_entity_poly.pdbx_strand_id
1 'polypeptide(L)'
;MHFFKIILLVGLAHFLAISIASANSEITQAPLDKHQWSYDTDPYGSEAIINEKLIRHGGIWIKFKRVPRVDAKRNSWVELIHRLPATSLAGSQKIRLTYQCDIALIIKLSQREYGKHGDQSYAHYQIELPPTNQWSTKEVDLKDFSRPKWTPASSTDYGLLPEHVDAIYLTPSMTDKDGGEAILQVRAIELIP
;
A
#
# COMPACT_ATOMS: atom_id res chain seq x y z
N MET A 1 70.48 53.32 -9.46
CA MET A 1 71.20 52.12 -8.97
C MET A 1 70.51 51.63 -7.71
N HIS A 2 70.25 50.33 -7.66
CA HIS A 2 69.82 49.52 -6.51
C HIS A 2 68.44 49.77 -5.88
N PHE A 3 67.70 48.77 -5.41
CA PHE A 3 67.40 47.38 -5.79
C PHE A 3 66.46 46.88 -4.65
N PHE A 4 65.49 46.02 -4.97
CA PHE A 4 64.93 44.95 -4.12
C PHE A 4 64.01 45.25 -2.91
N LYS A 5 62.72 44.85 -3.02
CA LYS A 5 61.99 43.81 -2.23
C LYS A 5 60.47 44.15 -2.16
N ILE A 6 59.53 43.38 -2.74
CA ILE A 6 59.01 42.02 -2.43
C ILE A 6 57.80 42.04 -1.45
N ILE A 7 56.63 41.65 -2.00
CA ILE A 7 55.46 40.91 -1.44
C ILE A 7 54.24 41.69 -0.86
N LEU A 8 53.07 41.06 -1.10
CA LEU A 8 51.74 41.07 -0.44
C LEU A 8 50.74 41.96 -1.19
N LEU A 9 49.57 41.53 -1.66
CA LEU A 9 48.77 40.33 -1.43
C LEU A 9 47.72 40.23 -2.56
N VAL A 10 47.50 39.02 -3.07
CA VAL A 10 46.51 38.67 -4.09
C VAL A 10 45.10 38.88 -3.53
N GLY A 11 44.29 39.67 -4.25
CA GLY A 11 42.86 39.76 -4.01
C GLY A 11 42.15 39.91 -5.33
N LEU A 12 41.41 38.88 -5.76
CA LEU A 12 39.99 39.04 -6.07
C LEU A 12 39.32 37.68 -6.31
N ALA A 13 38.29 37.48 -5.49
CA ALA A 13 37.34 36.39 -5.46
C ALA A 13 36.79 35.98 -6.83
N HIS A 14 36.85 34.68 -7.12
CA HIS A 14 35.92 34.00 -8.04
C HIS A 14 35.67 32.58 -7.54
N PHE A 15 34.89 32.46 -6.46
CA PHE A 15 34.16 31.22 -6.19
C PHE A 15 32.71 31.45 -6.58
N LEU A 16 32.41 31.19 -7.85
CA LEU A 16 31.04 31.06 -8.33
C LEU A 16 30.51 29.74 -7.77
N ALA A 17 29.91 29.78 -6.59
CA ALA A 17 29.20 28.65 -6.01
C ALA A 17 27.95 28.39 -6.87
N ILE A 18 28.06 27.46 -7.82
CA ILE A 18 26.92 26.92 -8.54
C ILE A 18 26.08 26.16 -7.51
N SER A 19 25.11 26.85 -6.93
CA SER A 19 24.06 26.22 -6.14
C SER A 19 23.19 25.46 -7.13
N ILE A 20 23.50 24.18 -7.35
CA ILE A 20 22.60 23.26 -8.03
C ILE A 20 21.41 23.10 -7.08
N ALA A 21 20.40 23.96 -7.24
CA ALA A 21 19.10 23.72 -6.66
C ALA A 21 18.61 22.40 -7.28
N SER A 22 18.67 21.32 -6.50
CA SER A 22 17.95 20.10 -6.82
C SER A 22 16.48 20.50 -6.94
N ALA A 23 15.97 20.59 -8.16
CA ALA A 23 14.56 20.66 -8.41
C ALA A 23 13.97 19.35 -7.89
N ASN A 24 13.52 19.36 -6.64
CA ASN A 24 12.60 18.37 -6.14
C ASN A 24 11.32 18.58 -6.97
N SER A 25 11.20 17.89 -8.09
CA SER A 25 9.89 17.66 -8.70
C SER A 25 9.08 16.93 -7.63
N GLU A 26 8.28 17.67 -6.88
CA GLU A 26 7.13 17.09 -6.19
C GLU A 26 6.29 16.45 -7.29
N ILE A 27 6.42 15.13 -7.42
CA ILE A 27 5.47 14.33 -8.21
C ILE A 27 4.11 14.65 -7.60
N THR A 28 3.35 15.50 -8.28
CA THR A 28 2.02 15.90 -7.83
C THR A 28 1.13 14.68 -8.05
N GLN A 29 1.06 13.80 -7.05
CA GLN A 29 0.20 12.62 -7.10
C GLN A 29 -1.24 13.11 -7.24
N ALA A 30 -1.99 12.47 -8.15
CA ALA A 30 -3.41 12.76 -8.29
C ALA A 30 -4.12 12.51 -6.95
N PRO A 31 -5.08 13.36 -6.56
CA PRO A 31 -5.80 13.17 -5.31
C PRO A 31 -6.57 11.85 -5.32
N LEU A 32 -6.61 11.18 -4.17
CA LEU A 32 -7.41 9.95 -3.98
C LEU A 32 -8.91 10.23 -4.19
N ASP A 33 -9.58 9.39 -4.98
CA ASP A 33 -11.04 9.46 -5.17
C ASP A 33 -11.78 8.77 -4.02
N LYS A 34 -12.54 9.54 -3.24
CA LYS A 34 -13.33 9.05 -2.11
C LYS A 34 -14.33 7.94 -2.46
N HIS A 35 -14.77 7.84 -3.71
CA HIS A 35 -15.71 6.80 -4.13
C HIS A 35 -15.04 5.44 -4.35
N GLN A 36 -13.72 5.43 -4.48
CA GLN A 36 -12.93 4.20 -4.63
C GLN A 36 -12.47 3.64 -3.28
N TRP A 37 -12.49 4.43 -2.21
CA TRP A 37 -11.93 4.02 -0.93
C TRP A 37 -12.99 3.80 0.14
N SER A 38 -12.94 2.64 0.78
CA SER A 38 -13.68 2.32 1.99
C SER A 38 -12.82 1.46 2.91
N TYR A 39 -13.30 1.16 4.11
CA TYR A 39 -12.71 0.14 4.97
C TYR A 39 -13.84 -0.73 5.52
N ASP A 40 -13.49 -1.91 5.99
CA ASP A 40 -14.44 -2.81 6.65
C ASP A 40 -13.74 -3.63 7.74
N THR A 41 -14.52 -4.15 8.67
CA THR A 41 -14.06 -4.95 9.81
C THR A 41 -15.02 -6.10 10.07
N ASP A 42 -14.51 -7.20 10.61
CA ASP A 42 -15.37 -8.29 11.04
C ASP A 42 -16.42 -7.87 12.09
N PRO A 43 -17.53 -8.61 12.21
CA PRO A 43 -18.59 -8.30 13.18
C PRO A 43 -18.27 -8.79 14.61
N TYR A 44 -17.05 -9.24 14.89
CA TYR A 44 -16.66 -9.91 16.14
C TYR A 44 -15.80 -9.04 17.07
N GLY A 45 -15.61 -7.77 16.73
CA GLY A 45 -15.01 -6.77 17.64
C GLY A 45 -13.71 -6.14 17.14
N SER A 46 -13.28 -6.43 15.91
CA SER A 46 -12.20 -5.62 15.30
C SER A 46 -12.66 -4.19 15.03
N GLU A 47 -11.73 -3.26 15.06
CA GLU A 47 -11.97 -1.82 14.95
C GLU A 47 -11.14 -1.20 13.83
N ALA A 48 -11.72 -0.18 13.21
CA ALA A 48 -11.05 0.74 12.29
C ALA A 48 -11.20 2.17 12.84
N ILE A 49 -10.08 2.79 13.16
CA ILE A 49 -10.02 4.13 13.74
C ILE A 49 -9.45 5.07 12.68
N ILE A 50 -10.23 6.10 12.34
CA ILE A 50 -9.90 7.10 11.31
C ILE A 50 -9.90 8.52 11.89
N ASN A 51 -9.26 9.44 11.19
CA ASN A 51 -9.21 10.87 11.57
C ASN A 51 -10.40 11.64 10.98
N GLU A 52 -11.60 11.47 11.53
CA GLU A 52 -12.90 12.06 11.11
C GLU A 52 -13.38 11.63 9.72
N LYS A 53 -12.51 11.67 8.71
CA LYS A 53 -12.72 11.23 7.33
C LYS A 53 -11.61 10.26 6.93
N LEU A 54 -11.96 9.30 6.08
CA LEU A 54 -11.00 8.30 5.60
C LEU A 54 -9.85 8.93 4.81
N ILE A 55 -10.16 9.85 3.90
CA ILE A 55 -9.18 10.59 3.11
C ILE A 55 -9.02 12.00 3.69
N ARG A 56 -7.79 12.36 4.03
CA ARG A 56 -7.41 13.67 4.57
C ARG A 56 -5.99 14.04 4.13
N HIS A 57 -5.75 15.32 3.84
CA HIS A 57 -4.41 15.83 3.48
C HIS A 57 -3.73 15.05 2.34
N GLY A 58 -4.51 14.62 1.35
CA GLY A 58 -4.00 13.89 0.19
C GLY A 58 -3.66 12.42 0.44
N GLY A 59 -4.04 11.85 1.57
CA GLY A 59 -3.81 10.42 1.86
C GLY A 59 -4.85 9.82 2.78
N ILE A 60 -4.66 8.54 3.09
CA ILE A 60 -5.43 7.78 4.06
C ILE A 60 -4.54 7.54 5.27
N TRP A 61 -5.11 7.72 6.46
CA TRP A 61 -4.55 7.26 7.72
C TRP A 61 -5.63 6.42 8.40
N ILE A 62 -5.30 5.19 8.75
CA ILE A 62 -6.22 4.28 9.44
C ILE A 62 -5.44 3.43 10.43
N LYS A 63 -5.89 3.40 11.68
CA LYS A 63 -5.43 2.46 12.68
C LYS A 63 -6.42 1.31 12.76
N PHE A 64 -5.94 0.10 12.48
CA PHE A 64 -6.70 -1.11 12.70
C PHE A 64 -6.37 -1.71 14.05
N LYS A 65 -7.38 -2.27 14.71
CA LYS A 65 -7.23 -3.22 15.80
C LYS A 65 -7.97 -4.49 15.43
N ARG A 66 -7.24 -5.59 15.31
CA ARG A 66 -7.82 -6.89 15.01
C ARG A 66 -7.87 -7.71 16.28
N VAL A 67 -9.03 -8.24 16.62
CA VAL A 67 -9.15 -9.21 17.73
C VAL A 67 -8.60 -10.57 17.30
N PRO A 68 -8.15 -11.43 18.22
CA PRO A 68 -7.90 -12.83 17.93
C PRO A 68 -9.09 -13.50 17.23
N ARG A 69 -8.80 -14.51 16.41
CA ARG A 69 -9.82 -15.38 15.82
C ARG A 69 -10.68 -15.96 16.92
N VAL A 70 -11.99 -15.88 16.75
CA VAL A 70 -12.94 -16.30 17.77
C VAL A 70 -12.99 -17.83 17.87
N ASP A 71 -13.08 -18.51 16.72
CA ASP A 71 -13.00 -19.97 16.62
C ASP A 71 -12.76 -20.42 15.16
N ALA A 72 -12.76 -21.74 14.92
CA ALA A 72 -12.53 -22.34 13.61
C ALA A 72 -13.50 -21.88 12.51
N LYS A 73 -14.69 -21.37 12.83
CA LYS A 73 -15.68 -20.90 11.84
C LYS A 73 -15.78 -19.38 11.79
N ARG A 74 -15.29 -18.67 12.79
CA ARG A 74 -15.40 -17.22 12.94
C ARG A 74 -14.01 -16.58 12.93
N ASN A 75 -13.55 -16.23 11.73
CA ASN A 75 -12.34 -15.45 11.52
C ASN A 75 -12.60 -13.98 11.83
N SER A 76 -11.66 -13.35 12.53
CA SER A 76 -11.55 -11.88 12.59
C SER A 76 -10.80 -11.37 11.36
N TRP A 77 -11.04 -10.15 10.93
CA TRP A 77 -10.38 -9.52 9.79
C TRP A 77 -10.60 -8.00 9.79
N VAL A 78 -9.69 -7.29 9.12
CA VAL A 78 -9.73 -5.85 8.89
C VAL A 78 -9.18 -5.55 7.51
N GLU A 79 -9.82 -4.65 6.76
CA GLU A 79 -9.45 -4.37 5.37
C GLU A 79 -9.63 -2.89 5.02
N LEU A 80 -8.59 -2.29 4.43
CA LEU A 80 -8.74 -1.05 3.65
C LEU A 80 -8.96 -1.44 2.20
N ILE A 81 -10.03 -0.93 1.59
CA ILE A 81 -10.56 -1.40 0.33
C ILE A 81 -10.44 -0.31 -0.72
N HIS A 82 -9.76 -0.62 -1.83
CA HIS A 82 -9.72 0.19 -3.03
C HIS A 82 -10.56 -0.49 -4.14
N ARG A 83 -11.76 0.02 -4.41
CA ARG A 83 -12.59 -0.39 -5.55
C ARG A 83 -12.02 0.14 -6.85
N LEU A 84 -11.90 -0.73 -7.84
CA LEU A 84 -11.32 -0.38 -9.13
C LEU A 84 -12.33 0.43 -9.96
N PRO A 85 -11.92 1.56 -10.58
CA PRO A 85 -12.83 2.40 -11.37
C PRO A 85 -13.50 1.65 -12.53
N ALA A 86 -12.77 0.72 -13.17
CA ALA A 86 -13.30 -0.12 -14.25
C ALA A 86 -13.82 -1.48 -13.75
N THR A 87 -13.91 -1.71 -12.43
CA THR A 87 -14.26 -3.00 -11.81
C THR A 87 -13.43 -4.18 -12.33
N SER A 88 -12.17 -3.92 -12.68
CA SER A 88 -11.28 -4.87 -13.35
C SER A 88 -9.80 -4.46 -13.25
N LEU A 89 -8.91 -5.44 -13.19
CA LEU A 89 -7.46 -5.29 -13.43
C LEU A 89 -7.04 -5.60 -14.88
N ALA A 90 -8.00 -5.85 -15.78
CA ALA A 90 -7.69 -6.17 -17.17
C ALA A 90 -6.76 -5.11 -17.80
N GLY A 91 -5.73 -5.59 -18.52
CA GLY A 91 -4.72 -4.73 -19.15
C GLY A 91 -3.66 -4.17 -18.20
N SER A 92 -3.65 -4.56 -16.91
CA SER A 92 -2.60 -4.20 -15.95
C SER A 92 -1.65 -5.38 -15.75
N GLN A 93 -0.34 -5.13 -15.66
CA GLN A 93 0.69 -6.11 -15.27
C GLN A 93 1.17 -5.91 -13.84
N LYS A 94 1.12 -4.68 -13.32
CA LYS A 94 1.61 -4.36 -11.97
C LYS A 94 0.66 -3.45 -11.21
N ILE A 95 0.79 -3.50 -9.89
CA ILE A 95 0.22 -2.53 -8.97
C ILE A 95 1.38 -1.76 -8.34
N ARG A 96 1.35 -0.42 -8.44
CA ARG A 96 2.26 0.46 -7.73
C ARG A 96 1.53 1.06 -6.53
N LEU A 97 2.08 0.89 -5.33
CA LEU A 97 1.51 1.37 -4.08
C LEU A 97 2.49 2.30 -3.35
N THR A 98 2.05 3.50 -2.99
CA THR A 98 2.76 4.41 -2.08
C THR A 98 2.14 4.35 -0.70
N TYR A 99 2.87 3.80 0.28
CA TYR A 99 2.33 3.51 1.61
C TYR A 99 3.37 3.65 2.74
N GLN A 100 2.85 3.66 3.96
CA GLN A 100 3.57 3.45 5.21
C GLN A 100 2.77 2.44 6.04
N CYS A 101 3.41 1.41 6.58
CA CYS A 101 2.77 0.43 7.45
C CYS A 101 3.81 -0.06 8.46
N ASP A 102 3.46 0.01 9.75
CA ASP A 102 4.30 -0.35 10.89
C ASP A 102 4.57 -1.87 10.98
N ILE A 103 3.75 -2.69 10.33
CA ILE A 103 4.00 -4.13 10.09
C ILE A 103 3.92 -4.47 8.60
N ALA A 104 4.24 -5.71 8.23
CA ALA A 104 4.10 -6.17 6.85
C ALA A 104 2.66 -5.96 6.35
N LEU A 105 2.51 -5.64 5.06
CA LEU A 105 1.22 -5.31 4.45
C LEU A 105 0.86 -6.38 3.42
N ILE A 106 -0.30 -7.02 3.58
CA ILE A 106 -0.86 -7.95 2.60
C ILE A 106 -1.71 -7.16 1.61
N ILE A 107 -1.44 -7.35 0.32
CA ILE A 107 -2.32 -6.94 -0.78
C ILE A 107 -3.10 -8.17 -1.22
N LYS A 108 -4.44 -8.10 -1.22
CA LYS A 108 -5.32 -9.15 -1.75
C LYS A 108 -6.10 -8.64 -2.94
N LEU A 109 -6.32 -9.52 -3.92
CA LEU A 109 -7.10 -9.23 -5.12
C LEU A 109 -8.49 -9.83 -4.97
N SER A 110 -9.51 -8.97 -4.85
CA SER A 110 -10.91 -9.35 -4.71
C SER A 110 -11.45 -9.96 -6.01
N GLN A 111 -11.04 -11.20 -6.27
CA GLN A 111 -11.51 -12.00 -7.38
C GLN A 111 -12.85 -12.65 -7.03
N ARG A 112 -13.84 -12.49 -7.92
CA ARG A 112 -15.25 -12.89 -7.73
C ARG A 112 -15.42 -14.35 -7.31
N GLU A 113 -14.62 -15.26 -7.85
CA GLU A 113 -14.70 -16.70 -7.60
C GLU A 113 -14.51 -17.07 -6.11
N TYR A 114 -13.81 -16.24 -5.34
CA TYR A 114 -13.49 -16.51 -3.93
C TYR A 114 -14.37 -15.73 -2.94
N GLY A 115 -15.13 -14.75 -3.43
CA GLY A 115 -15.91 -13.85 -2.58
C GLY A 115 -17.27 -14.40 -2.17
N LYS A 116 -18.11 -13.50 -1.64
CA LYS A 116 -19.48 -13.79 -1.15
C LYS A 116 -20.37 -14.53 -2.16
N HIS A 117 -20.21 -14.21 -3.44
CA HIS A 117 -21.00 -14.77 -4.54
C HIS A 117 -20.29 -15.91 -5.28
N GLY A 118 -19.04 -16.23 -4.89
CA GLY A 118 -18.28 -17.37 -5.38
C GLY A 118 -18.34 -18.53 -4.39
N ASP A 119 -17.19 -19.13 -4.12
CA ASP A 119 -17.08 -20.29 -3.22
C ASP A 119 -17.02 -19.93 -1.72
N GLN A 120 -17.05 -18.63 -1.39
CA GLN A 120 -17.02 -18.10 -0.02
C GLN A 120 -15.79 -18.50 0.80
N SER A 121 -14.71 -18.94 0.15
CA SER A 121 -13.44 -19.24 0.82
C SER A 121 -12.72 -17.97 1.27
N TYR A 122 -12.95 -16.85 0.57
CA TYR A 122 -12.20 -15.60 0.69
C TYR A 122 -10.69 -15.79 0.54
N ALA A 123 -10.26 -16.89 -0.09
CA ALA A 123 -8.87 -17.26 -0.33
C ALA A 123 -8.32 -16.53 -1.57
N HIS A 124 -8.46 -15.21 -1.56
CA HIS A 124 -8.03 -14.30 -2.61
C HIS A 124 -6.52 -14.42 -2.87
N TYR A 125 -6.12 -14.27 -4.13
CA TYR A 125 -4.72 -14.13 -4.52
C TYR A 125 -4.10 -12.94 -3.78
N GLN A 126 -2.94 -13.17 -3.18
CA GLN A 126 -2.31 -12.18 -2.32
C GLN A 126 -0.78 -12.17 -2.44
N ILE A 127 -0.20 -11.04 -2.07
CA ILE A 127 1.24 -10.83 -1.92
C ILE A 127 1.51 -10.03 -0.65
N GLU A 128 2.67 -10.24 -0.03
CA GLU A 128 3.10 -9.49 1.15
C GLU A 128 4.18 -8.47 0.78
N LEU A 129 4.01 -7.25 1.26
CA LEU A 129 4.99 -6.18 1.22
C LEU A 129 5.65 -6.01 2.60
N PRO A 130 6.94 -5.67 2.65
CA PRO A 130 7.65 -5.49 3.92
C PRO A 130 7.09 -4.30 4.71
N PRO A 131 7.23 -4.27 6.05
CA PRO A 131 6.94 -3.08 6.82
C PRO A 131 7.79 -1.88 6.35
N THR A 132 7.24 -0.68 6.47
CA THR A 132 7.97 0.56 6.21
C THR A 132 7.49 1.66 7.13
N ASN A 133 8.42 2.19 7.93
CA ASN A 133 8.17 3.29 8.88
C ASN A 133 8.31 4.69 8.22
N GLN A 134 8.56 4.74 6.92
CA GLN A 134 8.64 5.94 6.10
C GLN A 134 7.79 5.73 4.84
N TRP A 135 7.48 6.81 4.12
CA TRP A 135 6.81 6.69 2.82
C TRP A 135 7.67 5.89 1.85
N SER A 136 7.10 4.81 1.31
CA SER A 136 7.73 3.97 0.31
C SER A 136 6.79 3.73 -0.86
N THR A 137 7.35 3.70 -2.06
CA THR A 137 6.65 3.27 -3.27
C THR A 137 7.17 1.90 -3.68
N LYS A 138 6.28 0.93 -3.81
CA LYS A 138 6.59 -0.44 -4.24
C LYS A 138 5.75 -0.80 -5.46
N GLU A 139 6.36 -1.51 -6.38
CA GLU A 139 5.66 -2.17 -7.49
C GLU A 139 5.62 -3.67 -7.20
N VAL A 140 4.47 -4.28 -7.48
CA VAL A 140 4.29 -5.73 -7.45
C VAL A 140 3.72 -6.19 -8.78
N ASP A 141 4.31 -7.25 -9.36
CA ASP A 141 3.80 -7.88 -10.57
C ASP A 141 2.61 -8.79 -10.22
N LEU A 142 1.55 -8.77 -11.04
CA LEU A 142 0.36 -9.61 -10.81
C LEU A 142 0.69 -11.11 -10.80
N LYS A 143 1.73 -11.53 -11.54
CA LYS A 143 2.21 -12.91 -11.58
C LYS A 143 2.78 -13.41 -10.25
N ASP A 144 3.18 -12.50 -9.36
CA ASP A 144 3.80 -12.83 -8.07
C ASP A 144 2.75 -13.02 -6.96
N PHE A 145 1.48 -12.73 -7.25
CA PHE A 145 0.38 -13.04 -6.35
C PHE A 145 0.13 -14.54 -6.32
N SER A 146 -0.19 -15.07 -5.14
CA SER A 146 -0.43 -16.49 -4.94
C SER A 146 -1.59 -16.74 -3.99
N ARG A 147 -2.17 -17.94 -4.05
CA ARG A 147 -3.21 -18.34 -3.10
C ARG A 147 -2.62 -18.50 -1.69
N PRO A 148 -3.35 -18.12 -0.65
CA PRO A 148 -2.89 -18.30 0.72
C PRO A 148 -2.72 -19.78 1.06
N LYS A 149 -1.73 -20.12 1.88
CA LYS A 149 -1.45 -21.51 2.29
C LYS A 149 -2.62 -22.19 3.03
N TRP A 150 -3.48 -21.41 3.67
CA TRP A 150 -4.64 -21.91 4.43
C TRP A 150 -5.86 -22.22 3.57
N THR A 151 -5.79 -21.95 2.25
CA THR A 151 -6.88 -22.20 1.29
C THR A 151 -7.55 -23.55 1.54
N PRO A 152 -8.88 -23.59 1.75
CA PRO A 152 -9.58 -24.84 2.01
C PRO A 152 -9.56 -25.74 0.77
N ALA A 153 -9.46 -27.05 0.96
CA ALA A 153 -9.42 -28.02 -0.13
C ALA A 153 -10.68 -28.01 -1.02
N SER A 154 -11.80 -27.47 -0.51
CA SER A 154 -13.04 -27.28 -1.26
C SER A 154 -12.99 -26.13 -2.27
N SER A 155 -11.99 -25.24 -2.17
CA SER A 155 -11.88 -24.03 -3.00
C SER A 155 -11.05 -24.30 -4.25
N THR A 156 -11.71 -24.35 -5.39
CA THR A 156 -11.09 -24.58 -6.70
C THR A 156 -10.08 -23.49 -7.06
N ASP A 157 -8.93 -23.88 -7.58
CA ASP A 157 -7.96 -22.93 -8.13
C ASP A 157 -8.37 -22.54 -9.55
N TYR A 158 -8.72 -21.27 -9.76
CA TYR A 158 -9.11 -20.72 -11.05
C TYR A 158 -7.95 -20.01 -11.76
N GLY A 159 -6.78 -19.92 -11.11
CA GLY A 159 -5.78 -18.94 -11.48
C GLY A 159 -6.20 -17.51 -11.09
N LEU A 160 -5.26 -16.59 -11.24
CA LEU A 160 -5.57 -15.16 -11.19
C LEU A 160 -6.26 -14.76 -12.50
N LEU A 161 -7.47 -14.21 -12.40
CA LEU A 161 -8.29 -13.71 -13.50
C LEU A 161 -8.43 -12.17 -13.35
N PRO A 162 -7.53 -11.35 -13.92
CA PRO A 162 -7.54 -9.90 -13.75
C PRO A 162 -8.89 -9.24 -14.09
N GLU A 163 -9.59 -9.76 -15.11
CA GLU A 163 -10.92 -9.33 -15.53
C GLU A 163 -11.99 -9.46 -14.43
N HIS A 164 -11.78 -10.35 -13.46
CA HIS A 164 -12.73 -10.67 -12.39
C HIS A 164 -12.34 -10.04 -11.05
N VAL A 165 -11.24 -9.28 -10.99
CA VAL A 165 -10.85 -8.55 -9.79
C VAL A 165 -11.53 -7.19 -9.78
N ASP A 166 -12.37 -6.91 -8.78
CA ASP A 166 -13.13 -5.65 -8.69
C ASP A 166 -12.60 -4.68 -7.62
N ALA A 167 -11.76 -5.16 -6.71
CA ALA A 167 -11.15 -4.38 -5.65
C ALA A 167 -9.78 -4.93 -5.24
N ILE A 168 -8.96 -4.05 -4.67
CA ILE A 168 -7.70 -4.39 -4.00
C ILE A 168 -7.89 -4.15 -2.51
N TYR A 169 -7.63 -5.18 -1.70
CA TYR A 169 -7.68 -5.08 -0.24
C TYR A 169 -6.27 -4.95 0.33
N LEU A 170 -6.11 -4.02 1.26
CA LEU A 170 -4.87 -3.77 1.99
C LEU A 170 -5.10 -4.12 3.45
N THR A 171 -4.39 -5.13 3.94
CA THR A 171 -4.55 -5.67 5.30
C THR A 171 -3.18 -5.78 5.97
N PRO A 172 -2.92 -5.10 7.11
CA PRO A 172 -1.72 -5.35 7.88
C PRO A 172 -1.65 -6.83 8.32
N SER A 173 -0.47 -7.46 8.21
CA SER A 173 -0.22 -8.89 8.39
C SER A 173 -0.24 -9.32 9.89
N MET A 174 -1.36 -9.05 10.56
CA MET A 174 -1.65 -9.51 11.92
C MET A 174 -2.05 -10.99 11.89
N THR A 175 -1.67 -11.75 12.91
CA THR A 175 -1.97 -13.19 12.94
C THR A 175 -3.41 -13.44 13.38
N ASP A 176 -4.03 -14.50 12.86
CA ASP A 176 -5.33 -14.99 13.34
C ASP A 176 -5.29 -15.30 14.84
N LYS A 177 -4.18 -15.85 15.32
CA LYS A 177 -4.06 -16.34 16.69
C LYS A 177 -4.06 -15.22 17.72
N ASP A 178 -3.32 -14.16 17.45
CA ASP A 178 -3.02 -13.13 18.45
C ASP A 178 -3.74 -11.81 18.16
N GLY A 179 -4.29 -11.65 16.94
CA GLY A 179 -4.80 -10.37 16.48
C GLY A 179 -3.67 -9.34 16.38
N GLY A 180 -3.96 -8.11 16.75
CA GLY A 180 -2.95 -7.06 16.88
C GLY A 180 -3.48 -5.67 16.56
N GLU A 181 -2.57 -4.71 16.47
CA GLU A 181 -2.85 -3.36 16.01
C GLU A 181 -1.81 -2.93 14.99
N ALA A 182 -2.23 -2.12 14.01
CA ALA A 182 -1.34 -1.56 13.02
C ALA A 182 -1.91 -0.23 12.48
N ILE A 183 -1.01 0.68 12.12
CA ILE A 183 -1.30 1.93 11.45
C ILE A 183 -0.89 1.78 9.98
N LEU A 184 -1.89 1.81 9.11
CA LEU A 184 -1.70 1.87 7.67
C LEU A 184 -1.93 3.30 7.18
N GLN A 185 -1.02 3.77 6.34
CA GLN A 185 -1.17 5.00 5.59
C GLN A 185 -0.93 4.76 4.10
N VAL A 186 -1.76 5.39 3.25
CA VAL A 186 -1.70 5.24 1.79
C VAL A 186 -1.79 6.61 1.13
N ARG A 187 -0.98 6.86 0.10
CA ARG A 187 -1.04 8.09 -0.72
C ARG A 187 -1.47 7.85 -2.15
N ALA A 188 -1.13 6.70 -2.71
CA ALA A 188 -1.44 6.39 -4.09
C ALA A 188 -1.49 4.89 -4.32
N ILE A 189 -2.37 4.49 -5.24
CA ILE A 189 -2.36 3.18 -5.88
C ILE A 189 -2.54 3.41 -7.39
N GLU A 190 -1.67 2.82 -8.18
CA GLU A 190 -1.65 2.98 -9.64
C GLU A 190 -1.60 1.60 -10.29
N LEU A 191 -2.36 1.44 -11.37
CA LEU A 191 -2.36 0.25 -12.20
C LEU A 191 -1.42 0.50 -13.39
N ILE A 192 -0.42 -0.36 -13.56
CA ILE A 192 0.59 -0.21 -14.60
C ILE A 192 0.42 -1.33 -15.63
N PRO A 193 0.31 -1.01 -16.93
CA PRO A 193 0.18 -2.00 -18.02
C PRO A 193 1.38 -2.93 -18.19
#